data_AF-B0EG92-F1
#
_entry.id   AF-B0EG92-F1
#
_cell.length_a   1.000
_cell.length_b   1.000
_cell.length_c   1.000
_cell.angle_alpha   90.00
_cell.angle_beta   90.00
_cell.angle_gamma   90.00
#
_symmetry.space_group_name_H-M   'P 1'
#
loop_
_entity.id
_entity.type
_entity.pdbx_description
1 polymer ?
#
loop_
_entity_poly.entity_id
_entity_poly.type
_entity_poly.pdbx_seq_one_letter_code
_entity_poly.pdbx_strand_id
1 'polypeptide(L)'
;MSLSQFTPVDCQKYYVISSNSNKSTEPRTERDESTKPNIIKERKYKKKRWDPQLKIKAIKKAEELGLTHATNHLQKTYPELYSDLCPSTLQYWVQQSNIIKKKIITA
;
A
#
# COMPACT_ATOMS: atom_id res chain seq x y z
N MET A 1 41.16 4.18 -27.76
CA MET A 1 40.43 3.38 -26.75
C MET A 1 39.38 2.56 -27.49
N SER A 2 39.49 1.23 -27.44
CA SER A 2 38.55 0.32 -28.12
C SER A 2 37.35 0.07 -27.22
N LEU A 3 36.17 0.52 -27.64
CA LEU A 3 34.91 0.24 -26.95
C LEU A 3 34.53 -1.22 -27.21
N SER A 4 34.53 -2.04 -26.14
CA SER A 4 34.07 -3.43 -26.19
C SER A 4 32.60 -3.46 -26.60
N GLN A 5 32.34 -3.87 -27.83
CA GLN A 5 30.99 -3.96 -28.37
C GLN A 5 30.35 -5.27 -27.91
N PHE A 6 29.15 -5.18 -27.34
CA PHE A 6 28.43 -6.33 -26.80
C PHE A 6 28.03 -7.27 -27.94
N THR A 7 28.55 -8.49 -27.97
CA THR A 7 28.17 -9.50 -28.95
C THR A 7 27.02 -10.34 -28.39
N PRO A 8 25.89 -10.48 -29.10
CA PRO A 8 24.81 -11.35 -28.66
C PRO A 8 25.31 -12.80 -28.58
N VAL A 9 25.01 -13.45 -27.46
CA VAL A 9 25.39 -14.84 -27.21
C VAL A 9 24.46 -15.78 -27.97
N ASP A 10 25.05 -16.81 -28.58
CA ASP A 10 24.34 -17.85 -29.33
C ASP A 10 23.22 -18.50 -28.51
N CYS A 11 22.03 -18.55 -29.11
CA CYS A 11 20.81 -19.14 -28.54
C CYS A 11 20.94 -20.63 -28.24
N GLN A 12 21.89 -21.34 -28.85
CA GLN A 12 22.11 -22.76 -28.54
C GLN A 12 22.80 -23.00 -27.19
N LYS A 13 23.42 -21.97 -26.61
CA LYS A 13 24.15 -22.09 -25.33
C LYS A 13 23.29 -21.85 -24.10
N TYR A 14 22.03 -21.48 -24.28
CA TYR A 14 21.10 -21.27 -23.19
C TYR A 14 19.73 -21.85 -23.53
N TYR A 15 18.98 -22.21 -22.50
CA TYR A 15 17.56 -22.53 -22.65
C TYR A 15 16.76 -21.60 -21.74
N VAL A 16 15.64 -21.11 -22.25
CA VAL A 16 14.74 -20.23 -21.50
C VAL A 16 13.79 -21.10 -20.70
N ILE A 17 13.84 -21.00 -19.36
CA ILE A 17 12.89 -21.70 -18.49
C ILE A 17 11.55 -20.94 -18.55
N SER A 18 10.65 -21.37 -19.41
CA SER A 18 9.26 -20.88 -19.44
C SER A 18 8.39 -21.71 -18.50
N SER A 19 8.41 -21.39 -17.21
CA SER A 19 7.53 -22.03 -16.23
C SER A 19 6.10 -21.47 -16.34
N ASN A 20 5.34 -21.94 -17.33
CA ASN A 20 3.90 -21.68 -17.48
C ASN A 20 3.10 -22.99 -17.62
N SER A 21 3.28 -23.92 -16.69
CA SER A 21 2.39 -25.09 -16.55
C SER A 21 2.34 -25.62 -15.13
N ASN A 22 1.35 -25.18 -14.35
CA ASN A 22 0.90 -25.90 -13.16
C ASN A 22 0.08 -27.13 -13.58
N LYS A 23 0.72 -28.16 -14.14
CA LYS A 23 0.17 -29.52 -14.22
C LYS A 23 1.32 -30.51 -14.17
N SER A 24 1.61 -31.05 -12.99
CA SER A 24 2.47 -32.21 -12.83
C SER A 24 1.61 -33.38 -12.40
N THR A 25 1.44 -34.32 -13.32
CA THR A 25 0.99 -35.68 -13.04
C THR A 25 2.24 -36.48 -12.68
N GLU A 26 2.40 -36.85 -11.39
CA GLU A 26 3.17 -37.95 -10.73
C GLU A 26 4.40 -38.58 -11.46
N PRO A 27 5.50 -38.98 -10.77
CA PRO A 27 5.46 -39.72 -9.51
C PRO A 27 6.47 -39.32 -8.42
N ARG A 28 5.99 -39.44 -7.18
CA ARG A 28 6.69 -39.57 -5.90
C ARG A 28 8.18 -39.96 -5.97
N THR A 29 9.05 -39.00 -5.71
CA THR A 29 10.37 -39.26 -5.11
C THR A 29 10.39 -38.55 -3.77
N GLU A 30 10.53 -39.34 -2.71
CA GLU A 30 10.57 -38.89 -1.31
C GLU A 30 11.79 -37.97 -1.14
N ARG A 31 11.56 -36.66 -1.22
CA ARG A 31 12.50 -35.66 -0.75
C ARG A 31 11.99 -35.22 0.60
N ASP A 32 12.79 -35.47 1.64
CA ASP A 32 12.60 -34.91 2.97
C ASP A 32 12.27 -33.42 2.84
N GLU A 33 11.01 -33.09 3.09
CA GLU A 33 10.52 -31.72 3.14
C GLU A 33 11.12 -31.07 4.38
N SER A 34 12.32 -30.50 4.24
CA SER A 34 12.78 -29.45 5.15
C SER A 34 11.84 -28.26 4.96
N THR A 35 10.74 -28.29 5.71
CA THR A 35 9.70 -27.27 5.73
C THR A 35 10.35 -25.99 6.22
N LYS A 36 10.65 -25.06 5.30
CA LYS A 36 11.07 -23.71 5.67
C LYS A 36 10.03 -23.17 6.67
N PRO A 37 10.42 -22.70 7.87
CA PRO A 37 9.45 -22.19 8.82
C PRO A 37 8.75 -21.00 8.18
N ASN A 38 7.47 -21.17 7.87
CA ASN A 38 6.63 -20.09 7.39
C ASN A 38 6.38 -19.17 8.59
N ILE A 39 7.27 -18.20 8.78
CA ILE A 39 7.12 -17.17 9.80
C ILE A 39 5.94 -16.32 9.36
N ILE A 40 4.73 -16.75 9.75
CA ILE A 40 3.52 -15.95 9.67
C ILE A 40 3.77 -14.75 10.58
N LYS A 41 4.20 -13.63 10.00
CA LYS A 41 4.31 -12.37 10.72
C LYS A 41 2.89 -11.93 11.06
N GLU A 42 2.41 -12.34 12.21
CA GLU A 42 1.17 -11.82 12.78
C GLU A 42 1.27 -10.29 12.78
N ARG A 43 0.37 -9.64 12.05
CA ARG A 43 0.30 -8.18 12.06
C ARG A 43 -0.12 -7.78 13.47
N LYS A 44 0.86 -7.36 14.28
CA LYS A 44 0.70 -6.95 15.68
C LYS A 44 -0.35 -5.86 15.92
N TYR A 45 -0.82 -5.18 14.86
CA TYR A 45 -1.72 -4.05 14.98
C TYR A 45 -2.97 -4.25 14.13
N LYS A 46 -4.13 -4.30 14.80
CA LYS A 46 -5.44 -4.13 14.16
C LYS A 46 -5.48 -2.69 13.62
N LYS A 47 -5.53 -2.52 12.29
CA LYS A 47 -5.62 -1.18 11.68
C LYS A 47 -6.84 -0.46 12.23
N LYS A 48 -6.66 0.63 12.99
CA LYS A 48 -7.75 1.48 13.46
C LYS A 48 -8.50 2.02 12.25
N ARG A 49 -9.72 1.53 12.03
CA ARG A 49 -10.56 2.02 10.93
C ARG A 49 -11.20 3.33 11.39
N TRP A 50 -10.85 4.41 10.72
CA TRP A 50 -11.45 5.72 10.97
C TRP A 50 -12.93 5.73 10.60
N ASP A 51 -13.76 6.14 11.56
CA ASP A 51 -15.18 6.39 11.35
C ASP A 51 -15.39 7.48 10.29
N PRO A 52 -16.23 7.25 9.26
CA PRO A 52 -16.62 8.27 8.29
C PRO A 52 -17.03 9.61 8.91
N GLN A 53 -17.75 9.61 10.03
CA GLN A 53 -18.20 10.85 10.68
C GLN A 53 -17.04 11.69 11.22
N LEU A 54 -16.02 11.03 11.78
CA LEU A 54 -14.81 11.70 12.24
C LEU A 54 -14.02 12.30 11.07
N LYS A 55 -13.96 11.60 9.93
CA LYS A 55 -13.32 12.13 8.73
C LYS A 55 -13.98 13.41 8.23
N ILE A 56 -15.32 13.43 8.18
CA ILE A 56 -16.08 14.61 7.72
C ILE A 56 -15.82 15.81 8.64
N LYS A 57 -15.89 15.60 9.97
CA LYS A 57 -15.57 16.65 10.95
C LYS A 57 -14.16 17.17 10.79
N ALA A 58 -13.19 16.28 10.60
CA ALA A 58 -11.80 16.64 10.42
C ALA A 58 -11.56 17.45 9.12
N ILE A 59 -12.16 17.01 8.01
CA ILE A 59 -12.11 17.74 6.72
C ILE A 59 -12.70 19.14 6.87
N LYS A 60 -13.88 19.28 7.49
CA LYS A 60 -14.52 20.58 7.72
C LYS A 60 -13.62 21.51 8.53
N LYS A 61 -12.97 20.99 9.57
CA LYS A 61 -12.01 21.75 10.36
C LYS A 61 -10.76 22.14 9.57
N ALA A 62 -10.32 21.29 8.63
CA ALA A 62 -9.23 21.61 7.72
C ALA A 62 -9.58 22.74 6.75
N GLU A 63 -10.83 22.80 6.27
CA GLU A 63 -11.34 23.89 5.43
C GLU A 63 -11.43 25.21 6.23
N GLU A 64 -11.76 25.16 7.53
CA GLU A 64 -11.86 26.34 8.40
C GLU A 64 -10.50 26.92 8.85
N LEU A 65 -9.56 26.06 9.27
CA LEU A 65 -8.32 26.48 9.96
C LEU A 65 -7.05 26.23 9.14
N GLY A 66 -7.15 25.48 8.05
CA GLY A 66 -5.99 24.93 7.35
C GLY A 66 -5.45 23.64 7.99
N LEU A 67 -4.73 22.86 7.19
CA LEU A 67 -4.30 21.49 7.50
C LEU A 67 -3.53 21.32 8.83
N THR A 68 -2.48 22.13 9.03
CA THR A 68 -1.58 22.03 10.19
C THR A 68 -2.27 22.47 11.48
N HIS A 69 -3.05 23.56 11.41
CA HIS A 69 -3.77 24.04 12.59
C HIS A 69 -4.96 23.14 12.94
N ALA A 70 -5.66 22.60 11.93
CA ALA A 70 -6.76 21.67 12.15
C ALA A 70 -6.31 20.36 12.82
N THR A 71 -5.19 19.77 12.38
CA THR A 71 -4.65 18.55 13.02
C THR A 71 -4.28 18.78 14.48
N ASN A 72 -3.51 19.83 14.76
CA ASN A 72 -3.15 20.21 16.12
C ASN A 72 -4.37 20.50 16.99
N HIS A 73 -5.38 21.20 16.44
CA HIS A 73 -6.61 21.49 17.14
C HIS A 73 -7.38 20.20 17.46
N LEU A 74 -7.58 19.31 16.49
CA LEU A 74 -8.32 18.06 16.67
C LEU A 74 -7.65 17.13 17.69
N GLN A 75 -6.32 17.03 17.66
CA GLN A 75 -5.55 16.27 18.65
C GLN A 75 -5.68 16.86 20.06
N LYS A 76 -5.67 18.19 20.20
CA LYS A 76 -5.83 18.86 21.51
C LYS A 76 -7.25 18.74 22.05
N THR A 77 -8.27 18.92 21.21
CA THR A 77 -9.67 18.91 21.65
C THR A 77 -10.20 17.51 21.88
N TYR A 78 -9.80 16.53 21.05
CA TYR A 78 -10.28 15.14 21.16
C TYR A 78 -9.11 14.16 20.99
N PRO A 79 -8.21 14.07 21.99
CA PRO A 79 -7.03 13.22 21.91
C PRO A 79 -7.39 11.73 21.72
N GLU A 80 -8.42 11.23 22.38
CA GLU A 80 -8.89 9.83 22.27
C GLU A 80 -9.24 9.43 20.82
N LEU A 81 -9.79 10.38 20.07
CA LEU A 81 -10.29 10.14 18.72
C LEU A 81 -9.21 10.40 17.68
N TYR A 82 -8.43 11.48 17.83
CA TYR A 82 -7.50 11.95 16.82
C TYR A 82 -6.01 11.84 17.19
N SER A 83 -5.63 11.14 18.26
CA SER A 83 -4.22 10.93 18.66
C SER A 83 -3.32 10.55 17.48
N ASP A 84 -3.80 9.63 16.65
CA ASP A 84 -3.07 9.04 15.53
C ASP A 84 -3.23 9.84 14.23
N LEU A 85 -3.95 10.96 14.24
CA LEU A 85 -4.22 11.77 13.06
C LEU A 85 -2.99 12.63 12.72
N CYS A 86 -2.28 12.28 11.65
CA CYS A 86 -1.20 13.12 11.14
C CYS A 86 -1.66 14.07 10.00
N PRO A 87 -0.93 15.17 9.73
CA PRO A 87 -1.25 16.11 8.66
C PRO A 87 -1.39 15.46 7.27
N SER A 88 -0.54 14.50 6.93
CA SER A 88 -0.61 13.79 5.65
C SER A 88 -1.87 12.94 5.50
N THR A 89 -2.35 12.34 6.60
CA THR A 89 -3.63 11.60 6.60
C THR A 89 -4.80 12.54 6.36
N LEU A 90 -4.81 13.70 7.02
CA LEU A 90 -5.85 14.71 6.81
C LEU A 90 -5.81 15.26 5.38
N GLN A 91 -4.61 15.47 4.82
CA GLN A 91 -4.43 15.94 3.44
C GLN A 91 -5.01 14.96 2.44
N TYR A 92 -4.72 13.67 2.62
CA TYR A 92 -5.29 12.62 1.79
C TYR A 92 -6.82 12.62 1.81
N TRP A 93 -7.44 12.81 2.98
CA TRP A 93 -8.90 12.87 3.09
C TRP A 93 -9.49 14.09 2.39
N VAL A 94 -8.88 15.27 2.55
CA VAL A 94 -9.30 16.49 1.86
C VAL A 94 -9.21 16.29 0.34
N GLN A 95 -8.10 15.77 -0.16
CA GLN A 95 -7.92 15.50 -1.59
C GLN A 95 -8.97 14.53 -2.13
N GLN A 96 -9.24 13.44 -1.41
CA GLN A 96 -10.28 12.50 -1.83
C GLN A 96 -11.68 13.11 -1.85
N SER A 97 -12.00 13.92 -0.85
CA SER A 97 -13.29 14.62 -0.81
C SER A 97 -13.48 15.52 -2.03
N ASN A 98 -12.41 16.19 -2.48
CA ASN A 98 -12.45 17.08 -3.63
C ASN A 98 -12.59 16.32 -4.96
N ILE A 99 -11.97 15.14 -5.09
CA ILE A 99 -12.14 14.28 -6.28
C ILE A 99 -13.59 13.82 -6.39
N ILE A 100 -14.22 13.43 -5.28
CA ILE A 100 -15.62 13.03 -5.24
C ILE A 100 -16.53 14.20 -5.63
N LYS A 101 -16.33 15.39 -5.05
CA LYS A 101 -17.09 16.61 -5.39
C LYS A 101 -17.01 16.92 -6.89
N LYS A 102 -15.82 16.84 -7.49
CA LYS A 102 -15.61 17.09 -8.94
C LYS A 102 -16.35 16.09 -9.83
N LYS A 103 -16.38 14.80 -9.46
CA LYS A 103 -17.09 13.78 -10.24
C LYS A 103 -18.61 13.99 -10.28
N ILE A 104 -19.19 14.45 -9.18
CA ILE A 104 -20.64 14.70 -9.08
C ILE A 104 -21.06 15.90 -9.95
N ILE A 105 -20.23 16.93 -10.07
CA ILE A 105 -20.52 18.13 -10.88
C ILE A 105 -20.38 17.86 -12.39
N THR A 106 -19.61 16.83 -12.75
CA THR A 106 -19.33 16.49 -14.16
C THR A 106 -20.26 15.39 -14.72
N ALA A 107 -21.13 14.82 -13.88
CA ALA A 107 -22.10 13.79 -14.24
C ALA A 107 -23.50 14.39 -14.38
#